data_AF-A0A1G2JPI6-F1
#
_entry.id   AF-A0A1G2JPI6-F1
#
_cell.length_a   1.000
_cell.length_b   1.000
_cell.length_c   1.000
_cell.angle_alpha   90.00
_cell.angle_beta   90.00
_cell.angle_gamma   90.00
#
_symmetry.space_group_name_H-M   'P 1'
#
loop_
_entity.id
_entity.type
_entity.pdbx_description
1 polymer ?
#
loop_
_entity_poly.entity_id
_entity_poly.type
_entity_poly.pdbx_seq_one_letter_code
_entity_poly.pdbx_strand_id
1 'polypeptide(L)'
;MDIEKVFYKIKNGSKAEMNEAKKEIKQNWNAGRGDKIRKNAKIVFKEMASFDQIKCPINQAGFITSLDMPFLVLSDENFDIFKDFTLKIIQSPNGQVRETIRKISSWLYVSLSARAVPFLYQRDITEKEKQQKQIAEKQFLKYVEEIEDLIAKYKSHDKTKYIEDMKPSVEKSLQMLLQDITRGLSYKEIKRKHSAIDKSIPMGLIEKRWEIEDELTLLLNEAKSRRTIEEIKDIIYNETSQKDLQKIIKIFDTLFDGKDEFNLIAQTVNDAWNYFPHKLLNGQSPMEKLS
;
A
#
# COMPACT_ATOMS: atom_id res chain seq x y z
N MET A 1 -22.77 28.97 1.41
CA MET A 1 -21.36 29.06 0.98
C MET A 1 -21.31 28.66 -0.47
N ASP A 2 -20.73 29.51 -1.30
CA ASP A 2 -20.47 29.19 -2.70
C ASP A 2 -19.16 28.40 -2.79
N ILE A 3 -19.28 27.09 -2.99
CA ILE A 3 -18.16 26.16 -2.96
C ILE A 3 -17.25 26.35 -4.18
N GLU A 4 -17.81 26.69 -5.34
CA GLU A 4 -17.02 26.95 -6.54
C GLU A 4 -16.14 28.19 -6.35
N LYS A 5 -16.68 29.24 -5.74
CA LYS A 5 -15.91 30.44 -5.40
C LYS A 5 -14.78 30.14 -4.40
N VAL A 6 -15.02 29.30 -3.40
CA VAL A 6 -14.00 28.89 -2.42
C VAL A 6 -12.89 28.07 -3.11
N PHE A 7 -13.23 27.08 -3.93
CA PHE A 7 -12.24 26.33 -4.70
C PHE A 7 -11.46 27.22 -5.66
N TYR A 8 -12.12 28.16 -6.34
CA TYR A 8 -11.44 29.12 -7.21
C TYR A 8 -10.35 29.91 -6.45
N LYS A 9 -10.65 30.41 -5.24
CA LYS A 9 -9.66 31.09 -4.40
C LYS A 9 -8.51 30.16 -4.00
N ILE A 10 -8.79 28.90 -3.69
CA ILE A 10 -7.74 27.93 -3.34
C ILE A 10 -6.82 27.65 -4.53
N LYS A 11 -7.38 27.50 -5.74
CA LYS A 11 -6.64 27.18 -6.97
C LYS A 11 -5.81 28.35 -7.50
N ASN A 12 -6.33 29.57 -7.41
CA ASN A 12 -5.78 30.73 -8.11
C ASN A 12 -5.35 31.90 -7.22
N GLY A 13 -5.79 31.92 -5.96
CA GLY A 13 -5.50 33.02 -5.04
C GLY A 13 -4.07 33.01 -4.51
N SER A 14 -3.68 34.13 -3.90
CA SER A 14 -2.47 34.26 -3.12
C SER A 14 -2.43 33.27 -1.95
N LYS A 15 -1.26 33.08 -1.33
CA LYS A 15 -1.12 32.21 -0.15
C LYS A 15 -2.07 32.60 0.98
N ALA A 16 -2.32 33.90 1.18
CA ALA A 16 -3.24 34.40 2.20
C ALA A 16 -4.70 34.04 1.87
N GLU A 17 -5.16 34.34 0.65
CA GLU A 17 -6.51 34.02 0.19
C GLU A 17 -6.78 32.52 0.19
N MET A 18 -5.80 31.71 -0.23
CA MET A 18 -5.88 30.25 -0.18
C MET A 18 -6.05 29.75 1.25
N ASN A 19 -5.29 30.29 2.21
CA ASN A 19 -5.38 29.87 3.61
C ASN A 19 -6.72 30.26 4.24
N GLU A 20 -7.24 31.45 3.92
CA GLU A 20 -8.58 31.87 4.32
C GLU A 20 -9.66 30.94 3.75
N ALA A 21 -9.61 30.67 2.45
CA ALA A 21 -10.54 29.78 1.77
C ALA A 21 -10.50 28.34 2.32
N LYS A 22 -9.31 27.82 2.65
CA LYS A 22 -9.15 26.52 3.33
C LYS A 22 -9.78 26.51 4.73
N LYS A 23 -9.72 27.62 5.46
CA LYS A 23 -10.36 27.72 6.78
C LYS A 23 -11.89 27.74 6.63
N GLU A 24 -12.40 28.51 5.68
CA GLU A 24 -13.83 28.59 5.35
C GLU A 24 -14.39 27.21 4.97
N ILE A 25 -13.71 26.50 4.06
CA ILE A 25 -14.17 25.20 3.58
C ILE A 25 -14.20 24.15 4.72
N LYS A 26 -13.17 24.13 5.57
CA LYS A 26 -13.08 23.21 6.73
C LYS A 26 -14.20 23.47 7.74
N GLN A 27 -14.47 24.73 8.05
CA GLN A 27 -15.57 25.10 8.95
C GLN A 27 -16.93 24.67 8.38
N ASN A 28 -17.12 24.86 7.06
CA ASN A 28 -18.37 24.48 6.42
C ASN A 28 -18.60 22.96 6.41
N TRP A 29 -17.55 22.20 6.12
CA TRP A 29 -17.57 20.73 6.09
C TRP A 29 -17.91 20.14 7.45
N ASN A 30 -17.26 20.64 8.51
CA ASN A 30 -17.49 20.16 9.87
C ASN A 30 -18.91 20.46 10.38
N ALA A 31 -19.50 21.59 9.97
CA ALA A 31 -20.85 21.96 10.37
C ALA A 31 -21.96 21.07 9.76
N GLY A 32 -21.65 20.21 8.80
CA GLY A 32 -22.65 19.46 8.01
C GLY A 32 -22.69 17.95 8.21
N ARG A 33 -21.90 17.38 9.14
CA ARG A 33 -21.79 15.92 9.38
C ARG A 33 -21.73 15.05 8.09
N GLY A 34 -21.06 15.53 7.05
CA GLY A 34 -20.91 14.82 5.77
C GLY A 34 -22.00 15.09 4.71
N ASP A 35 -23.26 15.36 5.10
CA ASP A 35 -24.37 15.55 4.14
C ASP A 35 -24.13 16.70 3.17
N LYS A 36 -23.57 17.81 3.66
CA LYS A 36 -23.19 18.95 2.81
C LYS A 36 -22.17 18.55 1.77
N ILE A 37 -21.22 17.70 2.11
CA ILE A 37 -20.19 17.21 1.17
C ILE A 37 -20.86 16.33 0.12
N ARG A 38 -21.72 15.39 0.53
CA ARG A 38 -22.48 14.52 -0.39
C ARG A 38 -23.32 15.32 -1.38
N LYS A 39 -24.04 16.35 -0.92
CA LYS A 39 -24.82 17.25 -1.79
C LYS A 39 -23.97 17.99 -2.83
N ASN A 40 -22.69 18.22 -2.54
CA ASN A 40 -21.76 18.94 -3.39
C ASN A 40 -20.73 18.02 -4.09
N ALA A 41 -20.92 16.70 -4.04
CA ALA A 41 -19.96 15.73 -4.60
C ALA A 41 -19.69 15.99 -6.09
N LYS A 42 -20.72 16.36 -6.87
CA LYS A 42 -20.56 16.72 -8.30
C LYS A 42 -19.59 17.88 -8.50
N ILE A 43 -19.68 18.91 -7.65
CA ILE A 43 -18.76 20.06 -7.69
C ILE A 43 -17.35 19.59 -7.32
N VAL A 44 -17.21 18.82 -6.24
CA VAL A 44 -15.89 18.28 -5.83
C VAL A 44 -15.23 17.51 -6.97
N PHE A 45 -15.95 16.60 -7.64
CA PHE A 45 -15.39 15.81 -8.74
C PHE A 45 -15.05 16.65 -9.97
N LYS A 46 -15.89 17.64 -10.32
CA LYS A 46 -15.59 18.62 -11.37
C LYS A 46 -14.29 19.37 -11.06
N GLU A 47 -14.12 19.80 -9.82
CA GLU A 47 -12.93 20.52 -9.38
C GLU A 47 -11.68 19.63 -9.39
N MET A 48 -11.80 18.37 -8.96
CA MET A 48 -10.72 17.36 -9.05
C MET A 48 -10.28 17.11 -10.49
N ALA A 49 -11.23 17.00 -11.42
CA ALA A 49 -10.92 16.83 -12.84
C ALA A 49 -10.13 18.02 -13.42
N SER A 50 -10.31 19.23 -12.87
CA SER A 50 -9.59 20.44 -13.26
C SER A 50 -8.21 20.62 -12.61
N PHE A 51 -7.73 19.64 -11.82
CA PHE A 51 -6.51 19.79 -11.02
C PHE A 51 -5.28 20.22 -11.82
N ASP A 52 -5.09 19.69 -13.02
CA ASP A 52 -3.91 19.98 -13.85
C ASP A 52 -3.85 21.46 -14.30
N GLN A 53 -4.96 22.18 -14.20
CA GLN A 53 -5.03 23.61 -14.52
C GLN A 53 -4.42 24.49 -13.40
N ILE A 54 -4.20 23.93 -12.21
CA ILE A 54 -3.59 24.64 -11.08
C ILE A 54 -2.08 24.73 -11.31
N LYS A 55 -1.61 25.93 -11.67
CA LYS A 55 -0.20 26.15 -12.08
C LYS A 55 0.80 26.08 -10.93
N CYS A 56 0.42 26.55 -9.76
CA CYS A 56 1.33 26.71 -8.63
C CYS A 56 1.31 25.46 -7.73
N PRO A 57 2.47 24.83 -7.42
CA PRO A 57 2.52 23.66 -6.54
C PRO A 57 1.98 23.92 -5.13
N ILE A 58 2.11 25.15 -4.62
CA ILE A 58 1.54 25.52 -3.31
C ILE A 58 0.02 25.46 -3.36
N ASN A 59 -0.60 25.99 -4.43
CA ASN A 59 -2.05 25.93 -4.63
C ASN A 59 -2.52 24.50 -4.93
N GLN A 60 -1.72 23.68 -5.63
CA GLN A 60 -1.99 22.25 -5.82
C GLN A 60 -2.07 21.52 -4.46
N ALA A 61 -1.06 21.69 -3.60
CA ALA A 61 -1.08 21.13 -2.25
C ALA A 61 -2.24 21.71 -1.40
N GLY A 62 -2.52 23.01 -1.55
CA GLY A 62 -3.65 23.68 -0.92
C GLY A 62 -5.00 23.06 -1.30
N PHE A 63 -5.20 22.80 -2.59
CA PHE A 63 -6.38 22.15 -3.13
C PHE A 63 -6.50 20.71 -2.62
N ILE A 64 -5.44 19.91 -2.69
CA ILE A 64 -5.44 18.54 -2.16
C ILE A 64 -5.86 18.55 -0.68
N THR A 65 -5.28 19.44 0.14
CA THR A 65 -5.66 19.58 1.55
C THR A 65 -7.15 19.86 1.75
N SER A 66 -7.77 20.64 0.86
CA SER A 66 -9.20 20.96 0.95
C SER A 66 -10.13 19.76 0.63
N LEU A 67 -9.57 18.69 0.06
CA LEU A 67 -10.24 17.43 -0.22
C LEU A 67 -10.20 16.44 0.95
N ASP A 68 -9.56 16.75 2.07
CA ASP A 68 -9.45 15.86 3.24
C ASP A 68 -10.81 15.28 3.68
N MET A 69 -11.79 16.15 3.94
CA MET A 69 -13.14 15.71 4.32
C MET A 69 -13.91 15.04 3.16
N PRO A 70 -13.84 15.52 1.91
CA PRO A 70 -14.34 14.76 0.76
C PRO A 70 -13.80 13.34 0.65
N PHE A 71 -12.49 13.13 0.83
CA PHE A 71 -11.88 11.80 0.87
C PHE A 71 -12.48 10.95 1.98
N LEU A 72 -12.62 11.48 3.20
CA LEU A 72 -13.26 10.75 4.30
C LEU A 72 -14.71 10.37 4.01
N VAL A 73 -15.51 11.28 3.44
CA VAL A 73 -16.98 11.13 3.36
C VAL A 73 -17.45 10.42 2.10
N LEU A 74 -16.74 10.55 0.99
CA LEU A 74 -17.19 10.10 -0.33
C LEU A 74 -16.44 8.87 -0.86
N SER A 75 -15.35 8.44 -0.22
CA SER A 75 -14.53 7.33 -0.72
C SER A 75 -15.25 5.99 -0.71
N ASP A 76 -16.19 5.75 0.21
CA ASP A 76 -16.93 4.49 0.25
C ASP A 76 -17.76 4.26 -1.02
N GLU A 77 -18.42 5.30 -1.53
CA GLU A 77 -19.24 5.20 -2.74
C GLU A 77 -18.48 5.51 -4.03
N ASN A 78 -17.32 6.17 -3.94
CA ASN A 78 -16.59 6.70 -5.09
C ASN A 78 -15.10 6.31 -5.06
N PHE A 79 -14.79 5.14 -4.51
CA PHE A 79 -13.42 4.70 -4.24
C PHE A 79 -12.51 4.84 -5.46
N ASP A 80 -12.94 4.35 -6.63
CA ASP A 80 -12.12 4.34 -7.84
C ASP A 80 -11.78 5.77 -8.31
N ILE A 81 -12.70 6.73 -8.17
CA ILE A 81 -12.46 8.14 -8.53
C ILE A 81 -11.31 8.72 -7.68
N PHE A 82 -11.34 8.49 -6.36
CA PHE A 82 -10.31 8.99 -5.46
C PHE A 82 -8.99 8.20 -5.55
N LYS A 83 -9.06 6.89 -5.81
CA LYS A 83 -7.92 6.02 -6.11
C LYS A 83 -7.18 6.53 -7.34
N ASP A 84 -7.89 6.69 -8.47
CA ASP A 84 -7.29 7.15 -9.72
C ASP A 84 -6.70 8.55 -9.59
N PHE A 85 -7.39 9.45 -8.87
CA PHE A 85 -6.85 10.76 -8.54
C PHE A 85 -5.56 10.64 -7.70
N THR A 86 -5.56 9.82 -6.65
CA THR A 86 -4.36 9.58 -5.81
C THR A 86 -3.19 9.08 -6.64
N LEU A 87 -3.39 8.01 -7.43
CA LEU A 87 -2.37 7.40 -8.26
C LEU A 87 -1.82 8.37 -9.31
N LYS A 88 -2.66 9.23 -9.87
CA LYS A 88 -2.22 10.30 -10.78
C LYS A 88 -1.36 11.33 -10.05
N ILE A 89 -1.82 11.85 -8.91
CA ILE A 89 -1.17 12.99 -8.24
C ILE A 89 0.11 12.59 -7.51
N ILE A 90 0.21 11.35 -7.01
CA ILE A 90 1.44 10.87 -6.35
C ILE A 90 2.62 10.74 -7.32
N GLN A 91 2.37 10.75 -8.63
CA GLN A 91 3.41 10.80 -9.67
C GLN A 91 3.92 12.22 -9.96
N SER A 92 3.42 13.25 -9.25
CA SER A 92 3.82 14.66 -9.47
C SER A 92 5.33 14.87 -9.31
N PRO A 93 5.98 15.70 -10.15
CA PRO A 93 7.40 16.03 -9.97
C PRO A 93 7.66 16.80 -8.67
N ASN A 94 6.66 17.50 -8.13
CA ASN A 94 6.80 18.28 -6.90
C ASN A 94 6.59 17.42 -5.63
N GLY A 95 7.62 17.35 -4.79
CA GLY A 95 7.58 16.53 -3.57
C GLY A 95 6.52 16.95 -2.54
N GLN A 96 6.21 18.25 -2.43
CA GLN A 96 5.18 18.73 -1.52
C GLN A 96 3.78 18.26 -1.96
N VAL A 97 3.53 18.25 -3.26
CA VAL A 97 2.27 17.75 -3.84
C VAL A 97 2.11 16.26 -3.58
N ARG A 98 3.15 15.46 -3.84
CA ARG A 98 3.18 14.01 -3.55
C ARG A 98 2.91 13.71 -2.08
N GLU A 99 3.62 14.39 -1.19
CA GLU A 99 3.48 14.16 0.25
C GLU A 99 2.09 14.56 0.77
N THR A 100 1.49 15.62 0.20
CA THR A 100 0.14 16.04 0.59
C THR A 100 -0.91 15.03 0.17
N ILE A 101 -0.85 14.49 -1.06
CA ILE A 101 -1.82 13.48 -1.49
C ILE A 101 -1.64 12.16 -0.73
N ARG A 102 -0.41 11.72 -0.47
CA ARG A 102 -0.10 10.51 0.31
C ARG A 102 -0.75 10.54 1.70
N LYS A 103 -0.68 11.69 2.39
CA LYS A 103 -1.30 11.84 3.72
C LYS A 103 -2.82 11.70 3.66
N ILE A 104 -3.46 12.31 2.67
CA ILE A 104 -4.91 12.30 2.53
C ILE A 104 -5.43 10.93 2.04
N SER A 105 -4.63 10.20 1.26
CA SER A 105 -4.99 8.86 0.82
C SER A 105 -5.11 7.84 1.96
N SER A 106 -4.72 8.17 3.20
CA SER A 106 -5.04 7.36 4.38
C SER A 106 -6.54 7.11 4.53
N TRP A 107 -7.40 8.04 4.08
CA TRP A 107 -8.86 7.83 4.05
C TRP A 107 -9.30 6.72 3.10
N LEU A 108 -8.54 6.45 2.02
CA LEU A 108 -8.81 5.32 1.13
C LEU A 108 -8.56 4.00 1.84
N TYR A 109 -7.49 3.90 2.62
CA TYR A 109 -7.25 2.74 3.47
C TYR A 109 -8.36 2.57 4.51
N VAL A 110 -8.79 3.65 5.18
CA VAL A 110 -9.91 3.59 6.15
C VAL A 110 -11.20 3.12 5.48
N SER A 111 -11.54 3.65 4.30
CA SER A 111 -12.69 3.22 3.51
C SER A 111 -12.63 1.72 3.18
N LEU A 112 -11.49 1.26 2.67
CA LEU A 112 -11.31 -0.15 2.29
C LEU A 112 -11.35 -1.09 3.48
N SER A 113 -10.58 -0.78 4.53
CA SER A 113 -10.49 -1.62 5.74
C SER A 113 -11.84 -1.76 6.43
N ALA A 114 -12.59 -0.67 6.58
CA ALA A 114 -13.91 -0.68 7.21
C ALA A 114 -14.93 -1.53 6.42
N ARG A 115 -14.84 -1.54 5.08
CA ARG A 115 -15.75 -2.32 4.22
C ARG A 115 -15.32 -3.77 4.04
N ALA A 116 -14.01 -4.03 3.94
CA ALA A 116 -13.47 -5.37 3.72
C ALA A 116 -13.43 -6.21 5.01
N VAL A 117 -13.13 -5.57 6.15
CA VAL A 117 -13.10 -6.21 7.47
C VAL A 117 -13.94 -5.38 8.44
N PRO A 118 -15.29 -5.38 8.27
CA PRO A 118 -16.16 -4.60 9.13
C PRO A 118 -16.08 -5.09 10.57
N PHE A 119 -16.03 -4.16 11.52
CA PHE A 119 -16.17 -4.48 12.93
C PHE A 119 -17.62 -4.92 13.21
N LEU A 120 -17.83 -6.22 13.42
CA LEU A 120 -19.14 -6.80 13.71
C LEU A 120 -19.20 -7.18 15.20
N TYR A 121 -19.88 -6.38 16.01
CA TYR A 121 -20.19 -6.76 17.39
C TYR A 121 -21.51 -7.53 17.44
N GLN A 122 -21.43 -8.84 17.70
CA GLN A 122 -22.59 -9.71 18.02
C GLN A 122 -23.76 -9.65 17.02
N ARG A 123 -23.49 -9.48 15.72
CA ARG A 123 -24.50 -9.61 14.68
C ARG A 123 -23.98 -10.30 13.45
N ASP A 124 -24.88 -10.96 12.75
CA ASP A 124 -24.61 -11.49 11.43
C ASP A 124 -24.48 -10.38 10.39
N ILE A 125 -23.70 -10.70 9.37
CA ILE A 125 -23.47 -9.88 8.19
C ILE A 125 -24.62 -10.05 7.22
N THR A 126 -25.22 -8.94 6.78
CA THR A 126 -26.29 -8.93 5.77
C THR A 126 -25.75 -9.28 4.38
N GLU A 127 -26.60 -9.75 3.46
CA GLU A 127 -26.17 -10.05 2.08
C GLU A 127 -25.59 -8.83 1.36
N LYS A 128 -26.17 -7.64 1.59
CA LYS A 128 -25.62 -6.38 1.05
C LYS A 128 -24.20 -6.11 1.55
N GLU A 129 -23.94 -6.36 2.84
CA GLU A 129 -22.61 -6.21 3.42
C GLU A 129 -21.64 -7.28 2.91
N LYS A 130 -22.08 -8.52 2.66
CA LYS A 130 -21.24 -9.55 2.02
C LYS A 130 -20.79 -9.10 0.63
N GLN A 131 -21.70 -8.55 -0.16
CA GLN A 131 -21.40 -8.02 -1.49
C GLN A 131 -20.42 -6.84 -1.40
N GLN A 132 -20.68 -5.89 -0.50
CA GLN A 132 -19.79 -4.74 -0.28
C GLN A 132 -18.39 -5.16 0.17
N LYS A 133 -18.31 -6.17 1.05
CA LYS A 133 -17.04 -6.78 1.46
C LYS A 133 -16.28 -7.36 0.28
N GLN A 134 -16.93 -8.17 -0.57
CA GLN A 134 -16.28 -8.74 -1.75
C GLN A 134 -15.79 -7.67 -2.74
N ILE A 135 -16.57 -6.60 -2.94
CA ILE A 135 -16.17 -5.46 -3.76
C ILE A 135 -14.95 -4.76 -3.15
N ALA A 136 -14.99 -4.47 -1.85
CA ALA A 136 -13.89 -3.81 -1.15
C ALA A 136 -12.60 -4.65 -1.18
N GLU A 137 -12.68 -5.97 -0.98
CA GLU A 137 -11.52 -6.87 -1.09
C GLU A 137 -10.88 -6.80 -2.48
N LYS A 138 -11.68 -6.84 -3.55
CA LYS A 138 -11.19 -6.70 -4.93
C LYS A 138 -10.56 -5.34 -5.18
N GLN A 139 -11.20 -4.26 -4.71
CA GLN A 139 -10.66 -2.91 -4.81
C GLN A 139 -9.33 -2.77 -4.06
N PHE A 140 -9.20 -3.40 -2.88
CA PHE A 140 -7.98 -3.38 -2.08
C PHE A 140 -6.83 -4.04 -2.84
N LEU A 141 -7.03 -5.27 -3.32
CA LEU A 141 -6.01 -6.02 -4.06
C LEU A 141 -5.58 -5.29 -5.33
N LYS A 142 -6.54 -4.80 -6.12
CA LYS A 142 -6.25 -4.05 -7.34
C LYS A 142 -5.49 -2.75 -7.06
N TYR A 143 -5.84 -2.04 -5.99
CA TYR A 143 -5.15 -0.80 -5.63
C TYR A 143 -3.69 -1.06 -5.25
N VAL A 144 -3.41 -2.14 -4.53
CA VAL A 144 -2.04 -2.55 -4.20
C VAL A 144 -1.26 -2.92 -5.46
N GLU A 145 -1.84 -3.76 -6.32
CA GLU A 145 -1.24 -4.15 -7.62
C GLU A 145 -0.86 -2.93 -8.47
N GLU A 146 -1.78 -1.96 -8.62
CA GLU A 146 -1.50 -0.73 -9.39
C GLU A 146 -0.40 0.15 -8.77
N ILE A 147 -0.24 0.14 -7.43
CA ILE A 147 0.87 0.83 -6.76
C ILE A 147 2.19 0.10 -7.04
N GLU A 148 2.21 -1.22 -6.93
CA GLU A 148 3.38 -2.07 -7.21
C GLU A 148 3.84 -1.89 -8.66
N ASP A 149 2.92 -1.85 -9.62
CA ASP A 149 3.21 -1.56 -11.03
C ASP A 149 3.85 -0.18 -11.22
N LEU A 150 3.35 0.84 -10.50
CA LEU A 150 3.95 2.17 -10.53
C LEU A 150 5.33 2.19 -9.87
N ILE A 151 5.55 1.46 -8.78
CA ILE A 151 6.88 1.32 -8.16
C ILE A 151 7.85 0.70 -9.17
N ALA A 152 7.45 -0.39 -9.83
CA ALA A 152 8.26 -1.04 -10.86
C ALA A 152 8.60 -0.07 -12.02
N LYS A 153 7.64 0.74 -12.46
CA LYS A 153 7.83 1.78 -13.49
C LYS A 153 8.84 2.86 -13.08
N TYR A 154 8.80 3.32 -11.83
CA TYR A 154 9.66 4.40 -11.33
C TYR A 154 10.94 3.92 -10.64
N LYS A 155 11.17 2.59 -10.61
CA LYS A 155 12.27 1.95 -9.89
C LYS A 155 13.60 2.63 -10.21
N SER A 156 14.23 3.20 -9.19
CA SER A 156 15.55 3.79 -9.30
C SER A 156 16.64 2.78 -8.94
N HIS A 157 17.89 3.10 -9.25
CA HIS A 157 19.05 2.32 -8.80
C HIS A 157 19.49 2.68 -7.37
N ASP A 158 18.60 3.30 -6.58
CA ASP A 158 18.86 3.57 -5.17
C ASP A 158 18.94 2.23 -4.41
N LYS A 159 20.09 1.97 -3.78
CA LYS A 159 20.38 0.71 -3.06
C LYS A 159 20.14 0.83 -1.54
N THR A 160 19.40 1.85 -1.12
CA THR A 160 19.09 2.05 0.30
C THR A 160 18.19 0.92 0.81
N LYS A 161 18.53 0.39 1.99
CA LYS A 161 17.81 -0.74 2.61
C LYS A 161 16.42 -0.34 3.14
N TYR A 162 16.27 0.90 3.61
CA TYR A 162 15.04 1.40 4.22
C TYR A 162 14.43 2.53 3.40
N ILE A 163 13.09 2.51 3.27
CA ILE A 163 12.32 3.55 2.58
C ILE A 163 12.64 4.95 3.15
N GLU A 164 12.86 5.03 4.46
CA GLU A 164 13.19 6.27 5.17
C GLU A 164 14.49 6.92 4.67
N ASP A 165 15.46 6.10 4.25
CA ASP A 165 16.78 6.53 3.76
C ASP A 165 16.79 6.92 2.28
N MET A 166 15.79 6.49 1.51
CA MET A 166 15.68 6.83 0.09
C MET A 166 15.65 8.34 -0.13
N LYS A 167 16.20 8.81 -1.26
CA LYS A 167 16.04 10.23 -1.63
C LYS A 167 14.57 10.54 -1.96
N PRO A 168 14.08 11.78 -1.72
CA PRO A 168 12.72 12.15 -2.10
C PRO A 168 12.46 11.99 -3.61
N SER A 169 11.68 10.97 -3.97
CA SER A 169 11.37 10.59 -5.36
C SER A 169 9.90 10.18 -5.49
N VAL A 170 9.45 9.90 -6.72
CA VAL A 170 8.13 9.31 -6.96
C VAL A 170 8.09 7.89 -6.39
N GLU A 171 9.13 7.11 -6.63
CA GLU A 171 9.30 5.76 -6.09
C GLU A 171 9.19 5.74 -4.57
N LYS A 172 9.94 6.59 -3.85
CA LYS A 172 9.85 6.66 -2.38
C LYS A 172 8.42 6.97 -1.92
N SER A 173 7.75 7.94 -2.55
CA SER A 173 6.37 8.29 -2.19
C SER A 173 5.40 7.12 -2.41
N LEU A 174 5.57 6.35 -3.49
CA LEU A 174 4.78 5.15 -3.77
C LEU A 174 5.08 4.02 -2.78
N GLN A 175 6.35 3.77 -2.44
CA GLN A 175 6.71 2.77 -1.44
C GLN A 175 6.15 3.12 -0.04
N MET A 176 6.18 4.39 0.35
CA MET A 176 5.54 4.87 1.58
C MET A 176 4.01 4.70 1.54
N LEU A 177 3.38 5.02 0.39
CA LEU A 177 1.93 4.80 0.21
C LEU A 177 1.57 3.31 0.32
N LEU A 178 2.35 2.44 -0.33
CA LEU A 178 2.19 1.01 -0.26
C LEU A 178 2.27 0.54 1.19
N GLN A 179 3.30 0.96 1.93
CA GLN A 179 3.47 0.66 3.35
C GLN A 179 2.26 1.12 4.19
N ASP A 180 1.78 2.34 3.98
CA ASP A 180 0.62 2.89 4.70
C ASP A 180 -0.65 2.04 4.49
N ILE A 181 -0.84 1.51 3.28
CA ILE A 181 -2.01 0.72 2.89
C ILE A 181 -1.90 -0.74 3.36
N THR A 182 -0.70 -1.33 3.32
CA THR A 182 -0.51 -2.77 3.57
C THR A 182 -0.13 -3.11 5.01
N ARG A 183 0.31 -2.13 5.82
CA ARG A 183 0.70 -2.37 7.23
C ARG A 183 -0.43 -2.91 8.10
N GLY A 184 -1.68 -2.59 7.76
CA GLY A 184 -2.86 -2.96 8.54
C GLY A 184 -3.24 -4.44 8.47
N LEU A 185 -3.86 -4.94 9.55
CA LEU A 185 -4.39 -6.31 9.62
C LEU A 185 -5.40 -6.61 8.50
N SER A 186 -6.17 -5.62 8.07
CA SER A 186 -7.18 -5.80 7.02
C SER A 186 -6.56 -6.29 5.71
N TYR A 187 -5.47 -5.68 5.24
CA TYR A 187 -4.81 -6.15 4.01
C TYR A 187 -4.26 -7.57 4.18
N LYS A 188 -3.64 -7.83 5.32
CA LYS A 188 -3.07 -9.15 5.65
C LYS A 188 -4.15 -10.24 5.65
N GLU A 189 -5.31 -10.00 6.25
CA GLU A 189 -6.43 -10.95 6.22
C GLU A 189 -6.95 -11.19 4.80
N ILE A 190 -7.06 -10.14 3.99
CA ILE A 190 -7.50 -10.22 2.59
C ILE A 190 -6.49 -11.04 1.78
N LYS A 191 -5.19 -10.73 1.87
CA LYS A 191 -4.12 -11.46 1.20
C LYS A 191 -4.15 -12.93 1.59
N ARG A 192 -4.31 -13.25 2.88
CA ARG A 192 -4.45 -14.64 3.36
C ARG A 192 -5.67 -15.33 2.76
N LYS A 193 -6.83 -14.65 2.74
CA LYS A 193 -8.08 -15.22 2.22
C LYS A 193 -8.00 -15.56 0.73
N HIS A 194 -7.32 -14.72 -0.05
CA HIS A 194 -7.19 -14.86 -1.50
C HIS A 194 -5.95 -15.67 -1.92
N SER A 195 -5.01 -15.90 -1.01
CA SER A 195 -3.93 -16.87 -1.20
C SER A 195 -4.40 -18.32 -1.02
N ALA A 196 -3.67 -19.27 -1.60
CA ALA A 196 -3.89 -20.71 -1.37
C ALA A 196 -3.39 -21.20 0.01
N ILE A 197 -3.15 -20.30 0.97
CA ILE A 197 -2.55 -20.60 2.27
C ILE A 197 -3.57 -21.28 3.20
N ASP A 198 -3.12 -22.30 3.93
CA ASP A 198 -3.93 -22.97 4.96
C ASP A 198 -4.31 -21.98 6.07
N LYS A 199 -5.63 -21.87 6.32
CA LYS A 199 -6.20 -20.94 7.28
C LYS A 199 -6.01 -21.37 8.74
N SER A 200 -5.58 -22.60 8.98
CA SER A 200 -5.23 -23.13 10.31
C SER A 200 -3.95 -22.50 10.87
N ILE A 201 -3.09 -21.97 10.00
CA ILE A 201 -1.79 -21.40 10.37
C ILE A 201 -1.98 -20.03 11.04
N PRO A 202 -1.33 -19.77 12.19
CA PRO A 202 -1.34 -18.47 12.85
C PRO A 202 -0.89 -17.33 11.92
N MET A 203 -1.63 -16.22 11.95
CA MET A 203 -1.36 -15.07 11.08
C MET A 203 0.08 -14.54 11.21
N GLY A 204 0.65 -14.52 12.42
CA GLY A 204 2.04 -14.09 12.63
C GLY A 204 3.08 -14.94 11.88
N LEU A 205 2.86 -16.25 11.76
CA LEU A 205 3.72 -17.11 10.94
C LEU A 205 3.55 -16.81 9.45
N ILE A 206 2.33 -16.54 9.00
CA ILE A 206 2.03 -16.15 7.62
C ILE A 206 2.66 -14.80 7.28
N GLU A 207 2.63 -13.83 8.20
CA GLU A 207 3.27 -12.53 8.03
C GLU A 207 4.78 -12.67 7.85
N LYS A 208 5.42 -13.45 8.72
CA LYS A 208 6.86 -13.71 8.61
C LYS A 208 7.21 -14.43 7.30
N ARG A 209 6.35 -15.33 6.81
CA ARG A 209 6.53 -15.94 5.48
C ARG A 209 6.52 -14.89 4.37
N TRP A 210 5.56 -13.96 4.37
CA TRP A 210 5.51 -12.91 3.35
C TRP A 210 6.72 -11.97 3.42
N GLU A 211 7.15 -11.58 4.62
CA GLU A 211 8.37 -10.78 4.78
C GLU A 211 9.60 -11.47 4.16
N ILE A 212 9.76 -12.77 4.44
CA ILE A 212 10.85 -13.56 3.84
C ILE A 212 10.69 -13.65 2.32
N GLU A 213 9.46 -13.79 1.81
CA GLU A 213 9.22 -13.84 0.38
C GLU A 213 9.59 -12.54 -0.34
N ASP A 214 9.22 -11.40 0.25
CA ASP A 214 9.56 -10.08 -0.27
C ASP A 214 11.09 -9.86 -0.23
N GLU A 215 11.75 -10.21 0.88
CA GLU A 215 13.22 -10.14 1.02
C GLU A 215 13.94 -11.02 -0.01
N LEU A 216 13.53 -12.27 -0.18
CA LEU A 216 14.10 -13.18 -1.18
C LEU A 216 13.89 -12.66 -2.60
N THR A 217 12.73 -12.09 -2.89
CA THR A 217 12.43 -11.53 -4.22
C THR A 217 13.30 -10.31 -4.51
N LEU A 218 13.54 -9.45 -3.52
CA LEU A 218 14.49 -8.34 -3.65
C LEU A 218 15.91 -8.86 -3.93
N LEU A 219 16.40 -9.82 -3.15
CA LEU A 219 17.72 -10.43 -3.35
C LEU A 219 17.86 -11.07 -4.73
N LEU A 220 16.83 -11.78 -5.23
CA LEU A 220 16.84 -12.40 -6.56
C LEU A 220 16.96 -11.34 -7.67
N ASN A 221 16.24 -10.24 -7.52
CA ASN A 221 16.31 -9.11 -8.45
C ASN A 221 17.67 -8.42 -8.42
N GLU A 222 18.25 -8.21 -7.23
CA GLU A 222 19.58 -7.62 -7.06
C GLU A 222 20.69 -8.48 -7.66
N ALA A 223 20.62 -9.80 -7.42
CA ALA A 223 21.51 -10.78 -8.03
C ALA A 223 21.34 -10.90 -9.56
N LYS A 224 20.31 -10.26 -10.12
CA LYS A 224 19.84 -10.47 -11.50
C LYS A 224 19.69 -11.97 -11.81
N SER A 225 19.24 -12.71 -10.81
CA SER A 225 19.07 -14.16 -10.90
C SER A 225 17.97 -14.46 -11.90
N ARG A 226 18.17 -15.53 -12.69
CA ARG A 226 17.10 -16.09 -13.52
C ARG A 226 16.14 -16.96 -12.71
N ARG A 227 16.47 -17.22 -11.44
CA ARG A 227 15.67 -18.06 -10.56
C ARG A 227 14.49 -17.29 -9.99
N THR A 228 13.40 -17.99 -9.70
CA THR A 228 12.23 -17.41 -9.04
C THR A 228 12.12 -17.85 -7.59
N ILE A 229 11.25 -17.19 -6.85
CA ILE A 229 10.99 -17.55 -5.46
C ILE A 229 10.30 -18.93 -5.34
N GLU A 230 9.49 -19.32 -6.33
CA GLU A 230 8.86 -20.64 -6.40
C GLU A 230 9.92 -21.75 -6.47
N GLU A 231 11.02 -21.54 -7.20
CA GLU A 231 12.11 -22.51 -7.24
C GLU A 231 12.83 -22.63 -5.89
N ILE A 232 13.00 -21.53 -5.14
CA ILE A 232 13.56 -21.58 -3.78
C ILE A 232 12.61 -22.34 -2.85
N LYS A 233 11.31 -22.04 -2.90
CA LYS A 233 10.28 -22.73 -2.12
C LYS A 233 10.25 -24.23 -2.46
N ASP A 234 10.42 -24.59 -3.73
CA ASP A 234 10.47 -25.99 -4.18
C ASP A 234 11.70 -26.73 -3.63
N ILE A 235 12.88 -26.07 -3.62
CA ILE A 235 14.10 -26.63 -3.00
C ILE A 235 13.89 -26.91 -1.51
N ILE A 236 13.27 -25.97 -0.78
CA ILE A 236 12.99 -26.14 0.66
C ILE A 236 11.94 -27.23 0.87
N TYR A 237 10.84 -27.20 0.10
CA TYR A 237 9.78 -28.20 0.25
C TYR A 237 10.29 -29.60 -0.01
N ASN A 238 11.09 -29.80 -1.07
CA ASN A 238 11.63 -31.11 -1.45
C ASN A 238 13.03 -31.37 -0.87
N GLU A 239 13.40 -30.71 0.22
CA GLU A 239 14.72 -30.90 0.82
C GLU A 239 14.95 -32.37 1.21
N THR A 240 16.20 -32.79 1.05
CA THR A 240 16.67 -34.14 1.39
C THR A 240 17.79 -34.11 2.43
N SER A 241 18.41 -32.94 2.62
CA SER A 241 19.47 -32.71 3.59
C SER A 241 19.76 -31.21 3.75
N GLN A 242 20.51 -30.87 4.79
CA GLN A 242 21.00 -29.51 5.02
C GLN A 242 21.92 -28.97 3.90
N LYS A 243 22.39 -29.82 2.97
CA LYS A 243 23.11 -29.36 1.76
C LYS A 243 22.20 -28.57 0.82
N ASP A 244 20.89 -28.78 0.87
CA ASP A 244 19.93 -28.06 0.04
C ASP A 244 19.83 -26.58 0.46
N LEU A 245 20.00 -26.27 1.74
CA LEU A 245 20.18 -24.89 2.22
C LEU A 245 21.36 -24.19 1.52
N GLN A 246 22.49 -24.88 1.37
CA GLN A 246 23.65 -24.33 0.68
C GLN A 246 23.40 -24.09 -0.81
N LYS A 247 22.53 -24.90 -1.46
CA LYS A 247 22.15 -24.65 -2.85
C LYS A 247 21.40 -23.34 -3.00
N ILE A 248 20.55 -23.00 -2.03
CA ILE A 248 19.81 -21.73 -2.01
C ILE A 248 20.76 -20.55 -1.81
N ILE A 249 21.69 -20.65 -0.85
CA ILE A 249 22.70 -19.60 -0.61
C ILE A 249 23.50 -19.30 -1.89
N LYS A 250 23.88 -20.34 -2.63
CA LYS A 250 24.64 -20.21 -3.89
C LYS A 250 23.91 -19.48 -5.01
N ILE A 251 22.58 -19.37 -4.96
CA ILE A 251 21.82 -18.57 -5.93
C ILE A 251 22.26 -17.10 -5.88
N PHE A 252 22.74 -16.65 -4.71
CA PHE A 252 23.14 -15.28 -4.46
C PHE A 252 24.66 -15.09 -4.44
N ASP A 253 25.44 -16.06 -4.95
CA ASP A 253 26.91 -16.00 -4.99
C ASP A 253 27.43 -14.69 -5.61
N THR A 254 26.71 -14.15 -6.59
CA THR A 254 27.05 -12.90 -7.29
C THR A 254 26.93 -11.64 -6.44
N LEU A 255 26.32 -11.73 -5.25
CA LEU A 255 26.14 -10.60 -4.32
C LEU A 255 27.17 -10.59 -3.19
N PHE A 256 28.07 -11.58 -3.11
CA PHE A 256 29.07 -11.68 -2.05
C PHE A 256 30.29 -10.78 -2.31
N ASP A 257 30.09 -9.46 -2.23
CA ASP A 257 31.17 -8.46 -2.27
C ASP A 257 31.73 -8.12 -0.87
N GLY A 258 31.13 -8.65 0.21
CA GLY A 258 31.51 -8.37 1.60
C GLY A 258 30.88 -9.31 2.63
N LYS A 259 31.30 -9.19 3.90
CA LYS A 259 30.79 -10.02 5.01
C LYS A 259 29.34 -9.68 5.39
N ASP A 260 28.94 -8.42 5.24
CA ASP A 260 27.61 -7.96 5.69
C ASP A 260 26.52 -8.43 4.74
N GLU A 261 26.77 -8.43 3.43
CA GLU A 261 25.91 -8.99 2.40
C GLU A 261 25.72 -10.50 2.59
N PHE A 262 26.80 -11.22 2.90
CA PHE A 262 26.73 -12.65 3.21
C PHE A 262 25.85 -12.93 4.42
N ASN A 263 26.03 -12.17 5.51
CA ASN A 263 25.24 -12.36 6.73
C ASN A 263 23.74 -12.12 6.48
N LEU A 264 23.40 -11.07 5.72
CA LEU A 264 22.02 -10.78 5.35
C LEU A 264 21.39 -11.94 4.56
N ILE A 265 22.06 -12.40 3.50
CA ILE A 265 21.60 -13.52 2.67
C ILE A 265 21.45 -14.79 3.51
N ALA A 266 22.45 -15.12 4.33
CA ALA A 266 22.42 -16.31 5.17
C ALA A 266 21.29 -16.25 6.21
N GLN A 267 20.98 -15.07 6.75
CA GLN A 267 19.87 -14.87 7.67
C GLN A 267 18.52 -15.08 6.96
N THR A 268 18.27 -14.39 5.84
CA THR A 268 17.01 -14.52 5.09
C THR A 268 16.78 -15.96 4.61
N VAL A 269 17.84 -16.66 4.16
CA VAL A 269 17.74 -18.07 3.74
C VAL A 269 17.49 -19.02 4.91
N ASN A 270 18.07 -18.77 6.10
CA ASN A 270 17.74 -19.54 7.30
C ASN A 270 16.31 -19.28 7.78
N ASP A 271 15.84 -18.03 7.71
CA ASP A 271 14.44 -17.70 8.01
C ASP A 271 13.51 -18.44 7.04
N ALA A 272 13.80 -18.43 5.74
CA ALA A 272 13.05 -19.22 4.74
C ALA A 272 13.00 -20.71 5.11
N TRP A 273 14.14 -21.28 5.51
CA TRP A 273 14.22 -22.67 5.94
C TRP A 273 13.35 -22.95 7.17
N ASN A 274 13.28 -22.05 8.14
CA ASN A 274 12.53 -22.28 9.37
C ASN A 274 11.03 -22.01 9.24
N TYR A 275 10.64 -21.10 8.35
CA TYR A 275 9.25 -20.67 8.23
C TYR A 275 8.53 -21.28 7.04
N PHE A 276 9.19 -21.73 5.97
CA PHE A 276 8.49 -22.36 4.84
C PHE A 276 8.19 -23.85 5.07
N PRO A 277 7.12 -24.39 4.45
CA PRO A 277 6.76 -25.81 4.52
C PRO A 277 7.84 -26.76 4.00
N HIS A 278 7.98 -27.92 4.66
CA HIS A 278 8.85 -29.02 4.26
C HIS A 278 8.04 -30.28 4.01
N LYS A 279 8.39 -31.04 2.97
CA LYS A 279 7.77 -32.33 2.68
C LYS A 279 8.04 -33.35 3.78
N LEU A 280 9.26 -33.36 4.34
CA LEU A 280 9.61 -34.25 5.47
C LEU A 280 8.81 -33.95 6.75
N LEU A 281 8.25 -32.74 6.86
CA LEU A 281 7.40 -32.32 7.97
C LEU A 281 5.90 -32.37 7.62
N ASN A 282 5.52 -33.18 6.62
CA ASN A 282 4.13 -33.30 6.12
C ASN A 282 3.53 -31.96 5.67
N GLY A 283 4.34 -31.09 5.06
CA GLY A 283 3.89 -29.77 4.60
C GLY A 283 3.79 -28.71 5.70
N GLN A 284 4.33 -28.99 6.89
CA GLN A 284 4.52 -27.97 7.93
C GLN A 284 5.96 -27.43 7.88
N SER A 285 6.18 -26.27 8.49
CA SER A 285 7.50 -25.68 8.72
C SER A 285 8.03 -26.04 10.12
N PRO A 286 9.36 -25.94 10.35
CA PRO A 286 9.94 -26.09 11.67
C PRO A 286 9.27 -25.20 12.72
N MET A 287 8.98 -23.94 12.39
CA MET A 287 8.33 -23.03 13.32
C MET A 287 6.87 -23.40 13.64
N GLU A 288 6.12 -23.95 12.68
CA GLU A 288 4.76 -24.47 12.94
C GLU A 288 4.76 -25.73 13.81
N LYS A 289 5.85 -26.49 13.87
CA LYS A 289 5.99 -27.65 14.78
C LYS A 289 6.31 -27.25 16.21
N LEU A 290 6.88 -26.06 16.40
CA LEU A 290 7.29 -25.54 17.70
C LEU A 290 6.18 -24.74 18.41
N SER A 291 5.17 -24.28 17.65
CA SER A 291 3.99 -23.56 18.12
C SER A 291 2.84 -24.48 18.52
#